data_AF-A0A2P2LRJ0-F1
#
_entry.id   AF-A0A2P2LRJ0-F1
#
_cell.length_a   1.000
_cell.length_b   1.000
_cell.length_c   1.000
_cell.angle_alpha   90.00
_cell.angle_beta   90.00
_cell.angle_gamma   90.00
#
_symmetry.space_group_name_H-M   'P 1'
#
loop_
_entity.id
_entity.type
_entity.pdbx_description
1 polymer ?
#
loop_
_entity_poly.entity_id
_entity_poly.type
_entity_poly.pdbx_seq_one_letter_code
_entity_poly.pdbx_strand_id
1 'polypeptide(L)'
;MQSRDRKNMTLLGDLVLSNKLVLYDLERQAMGWTEYSCSSSIEVQDERTGTVHIVGSHFISSASTLNAQLTFIILLLSVLSCSLWSLKC
;
A
#
# COMPACT_ATOMS: atom_id res chain seq x y z
N MET A 1 7.69 29.90 -8.62
CA MET A 1 6.29 29.88 -8.15
C MET A 1 6.04 28.58 -7.41
N GLN A 2 6.11 28.59 -6.07
CA GLN A 2 5.75 27.42 -5.27
C GLN A 2 4.23 27.51 -5.03
N SER A 3 3.45 26.63 -5.66
CA SER A 3 1.99 26.64 -5.52
C SER A 3 1.62 26.52 -4.04
N ARG A 4 0.76 27.43 -3.58
CA ARG A 4 0.21 27.46 -2.21
C ARG A 4 -0.63 26.23 -1.87
N ASP A 5 -0.94 25.36 -2.84
CA ASP A 5 -1.77 24.17 -2.68
C ASP A 5 -1.14 23.04 -1.85
N ARG A 6 0.18 22.99 -1.72
CA ARG A 6 0.83 21.93 -0.91
C ARG A 6 0.48 22.01 0.58
N LYS A 7 -0.01 23.15 1.06
CA LYS A 7 -0.25 23.38 2.49
C LYS A 7 -1.52 22.71 3.03
N ASN A 8 -2.44 22.28 2.15
CA ASN A 8 -3.73 21.69 2.52
C ASN A 8 -3.94 20.28 1.93
N MET A 9 -2.87 19.50 1.79
CA MET A 9 -2.97 18.13 1.31
C MET A 9 -2.99 17.15 2.50
N THR A 10 -4.11 16.45 2.68
CA THR A 10 -4.23 15.36 3.65
C THR A 10 -3.93 14.04 2.96
N LEU A 11 -2.83 13.39 3.35
CA LEU A 11 -2.47 12.07 2.86
C LEU A 11 -3.10 10.99 3.75
N LEU A 12 -3.97 10.17 3.17
CA LEU A 12 -4.55 9.00 3.82
C LEU A 12 -3.66 7.80 3.50
N GLY A 13 -2.85 7.39 4.48
CA GLY A 13 -1.93 6.27 4.35
C GLY A 13 -2.56 4.91 4.65
N ASP A 14 -1.72 3.89 4.61
CA ASP A 14 -2.05 2.47 4.80
C ASP A 14 -2.87 2.19 6.08
N LEU A 15 -2.60 2.92 7.17
CA LEU A 15 -3.32 2.77 8.43
C LEU A 15 -4.82 3.10 8.32
N VAL A 16 -5.18 4.11 7.52
CA VAL A 16 -6.58 4.54 7.39
C VAL A 16 -7.33 3.68 6.37
N LEU A 17 -6.62 3.16 5.37
CA LEU A 17 -7.18 2.32 4.31
C LEU A 17 -7.24 0.83 4.69
N SER A 18 -6.61 0.43 5.79
CA SER A 18 -6.65 -0.94 6.30
C SER A 18 -8.08 -1.41 6.58
N ASN A 19 -8.43 -2.61 6.10
CA ASN A 19 -9.75 -3.25 6.24
C ASN A 19 -10.91 -2.40 5.67
N LYS A 20 -10.64 -1.61 4.63
CA LYS A 20 -11.64 -0.83 3.91
C LYS A 20 -11.66 -1.25 2.45
N LEU A 21 -12.86 -1.50 1.91
CA LEU A 21 -13.08 -1.60 0.48
C LEU A 21 -13.33 -0.19 -0.06
N VAL A 22 -12.44 0.30 -0.92
CA VAL A 22 -12.50 1.65 -1.48
C VAL A 22 -13.01 1.59 -2.92
N LEU A 23 -14.03 2.38 -3.23
CA LEU A 23 -14.58 2.54 -4.57
C LEU A 23 -14.35 3.97 -5.05
N TYR A 24 -13.83 4.09 -6.27
CA TYR A 24 -13.63 5.37 -6.93
C TYR A 24 -14.63 5.54 -8.07
N ASP A 25 -15.56 6.48 -7.90
CA ASP A 25 -16.49 6.88 -8.95
C ASP A 25 -15.84 8.00 -9.78
N LEU A 26 -15.36 7.63 -10.98
CA LEU A 26 -14.71 8.54 -11.92
C LEU A 26 -15.66 9.61 -12.46
N GLU A 27 -16.95 9.29 -12.63
CA GLU A 27 -17.94 10.19 -13.20
C GLU A 27 -18.35 11.28 -12.21
N ARG A 28 -18.57 10.88 -10.96
CA ARG A 28 -18.96 11.80 -9.87
C ARG A 28 -17.76 12.40 -9.14
N GLN A 29 -16.55 11.97 -9.49
CA GLN A 29 -15.31 12.31 -8.79
C GLN A 29 -15.43 12.09 -7.27
N ALA A 30 -16.10 10.99 -6.89
CA ALA A 30 -16.41 10.68 -5.51
C ALA A 30 -15.67 9.42 -5.07
N MET A 31 -15.30 9.41 -3.79
CA MET A 31 -14.67 8.25 -3.15
C MET A 31 -15.63 7.72 -2.09
N GLY A 32 -15.96 6.44 -2.19
CA GLY A 32 -16.69 5.71 -1.18
C GLY A 32 -15.80 4.67 -0.53
N TRP A 33 -16.07 4.35 0.73
CA TRP A 33 -15.46 3.19 1.37
C TRP A 33 -16.42 2.54 2.35
N THR A 34 -16.25 1.24 2.56
CA THR A 34 -16.95 0.48 3.58
C THR A 34 -15.97 -0.42 4.31
N GLU A 35 -16.33 -0.85 5.52
CA GLU A 35 -15.57 -1.89 6.20
C GLU A 35 -15.65 -3.20 5.42
N TYR A 36 -14.51 -3.84 5.24
CA TYR A 36 -14.40 -5.09 4.51
C TYR A 36 -13.27 -5.95 5.08
N SER A 37 -13.56 -7.24 5.30
CA SER A 37 -12.56 -8.20 5.77
C SER A 37 -11.71 -8.67 4.60
N CYS A 38 -10.41 -8.34 4.60
CA CYS A 38 -9.48 -8.73 3.53
C CYS A 38 -9.18 -10.25 3.46
N SER A 39 -9.74 -11.04 4.37
CA SER A 39 -9.66 -12.51 4.35
C SER A 39 -10.69 -13.17 3.42
N SER A 40 -11.74 -12.44 2.99
CA SER A 40 -12.72 -12.94 2.05
C SER A 40 -12.50 -12.38 0.64
N SER A 41 -13.02 -13.07 -0.37
CA SER A 41 -13.01 -12.60 -1.76
C SER A 41 -14.17 -11.66 -2.05
N ILE A 42 -13.93 -10.66 -2.90
CA ILE A 42 -14.93 -9.69 -3.35
C ILE A 42 -15.63 -10.26 -4.57
N GLU A 43 -16.96 -10.24 -4.60
CA GLU A 43 -17.76 -10.63 -5.75
C GLU A 43 -18.22 -9.40 -6.52
N VAL A 44 -17.84 -9.30 -7.80
CA VAL A 44 -18.21 -8.20 -8.69
C VAL A 44 -19.06 -8.76 -9.81
N GLN A 45 -20.34 -8.37 -9.85
CA GLN A 45 -21.22 -8.76 -10.94
C GLN A 45 -21.11 -7.76 -12.08
N ASP A 46 -20.82 -8.25 -13.28
CA ASP A 46 -20.89 -7.46 -14.50
C ASP A 46 -22.36 -7.27 -14.88
N GLU A 47 -22.82 -6.02 -14.93
CA GLU A 47 -24.23 -5.71 -15.22
C GLU A 47 -24.67 -6.10 -16.63
N ARG A 48 -23.75 -6.13 -17.61
CA ARG A 48 -24.09 -6.42 -19.01
C ARG A 48 -24.19 -7.92 -19.27
N THR A 49 -23.33 -8.71 -18.63
CA THR A 49 -23.23 -10.16 -18.87
C THR A 49 -23.84 -10.99 -17.75
N GLY A 50 -24.10 -10.39 -16.58
CA GLY A 50 -24.55 -11.08 -15.37
C GLY A 50 -23.47 -11.94 -14.70
N THR A 51 -22.26 -11.96 -15.25
CA THR A 51 -21.14 -12.80 -14.78
C THR A 51 -20.59 -12.27 -13.46
N VAL A 52 -20.40 -13.16 -12.48
CA VAL A 52 -19.78 -12.81 -11.21
C VAL A 52 -18.27 -13.08 -11.30
N HIS A 53 -17.49 -12.03 -11.14
CA HIS A 53 -16.04 -12.07 -11.06
C HIS A 53 -15.60 -12.03 -9.60
N ILE A 54 -14.80 -13.02 -9.19
CA ILE A 54 -14.29 -13.12 -7.83
C ILE A 54 -12.89 -12.48 -7.77
N VAL A 55 -12.78 -11.39 -7.03
CA VAL A 55 -11.53 -10.65 -6.79
C VAL A 55 -11.06 -10.96 -5.38
N GLY A 56 -10.18 -11.96 -5.25
CA GLY A 56 -9.59 -12.36 -3.97
C GLY A 56 -8.25 -11.69 -3.69
N SER A 57 -7.94 -11.44 -2.41
CA SER A 57 -6.62 -10.93 -1.98
C SER A 57 -5.47 -11.88 -2.38
N HIS A 58 -5.73 -13.17 -2.54
CA HIS A 58 -4.77 -14.17 -3.03
C HIS A 58 -4.28 -13.94 -4.48
N PHE A 59 -4.99 -13.14 -5.28
CA PHE A 59 -4.56 -12.76 -6.63
C PHE A 59 -3.73 -11.48 -6.65
N ILE A 60 -3.76 -10.70 -5.57
CA ILE A 60 -2.92 -9.51 -5.40
C ILE A 60 -1.57 -10.01 -4.92
N SER A 61 -0.52 -9.79 -5.70
CA SER A 61 0.84 -10.25 -5.39
C SER A 61 1.18 -9.97 -3.93
N SER A 62 1.50 -11.01 -3.17
CA SER A 62 1.94 -10.87 -1.78
C SER A 62 3.18 -9.98 -1.77
N ALA A 63 3.06 -8.76 -1.24
CA ALA A 63 4.23 -7.97 -0.89
C ALA A 63 4.97 -8.77 0.19
N SER A 64 6.16 -9.28 -0.15
CA SER A 64 7.00 -9.93 0.85
C SER A 64 7.28 -8.89 1.94
N THR A 65 6.85 -9.17 3.16
CA THR A 65 7.26 -8.39 4.32
C THR A 65 8.73 -8.70 4.54
N LEU A 66 9.62 -8.01 3.81
CA LEU A 66 11.02 -7.92 4.19
C LEU A 66 11.03 -7.47 5.64
N ASN A 67 11.46 -8.35 6.55
CA ASN A 67 11.46 -8.06 7.98
C ASN A 67 12.30 -6.80 8.19
N ALA A 68 11.63 -5.67 8.41
CA ALA A 68 12.27 -4.35 8.42
C ALA A 68 13.40 -4.30 9.46
N GLN A 69 13.27 -5.06 10.54
CA GLN A 69 14.32 -5.21 11.54
C GLN A 69 15.59 -5.84 10.96
N LEU A 70 15.47 -6.89 10.15
CA LEU A 70 16.61 -7.56 9.52
C LEU A 70 17.27 -6.64 8.48
N THR A 71 16.48 -5.89 7.70
CA THR A 71 17.02 -4.96 6.71
C THR A 71 17.75 -3.78 7.37
N PHE A 72 17.23 -3.24 8.47
CA PHE A 72 17.93 -2.23 9.27
C PHE A 72 19.24 -2.77 9.87
N ILE A 73 19.24 -3.99 10.40
CA ILE A 73 20.44 -4.62 10.95
C ILE A 73 21.52 -4.80 9.86
N ILE A 74 21.15 -5.30 8.68
CA ILE A 74 22.08 -5.49 7.56
C ILE A 74 22.65 -4.13 7.10
N LEU A 75 21.82 -3.10 7.00
CA LEU A 75 22.25 -1.75 6.64
C LEU A 75 23.27 -1.22 7.66
N LEU A 76 22.98 -1.35 8.96
CA LEU A 76 23.87 -0.88 10.02
C LEU A 76 25.23 -1.59 9.95
N LEU A 77 25.23 -2.92 9.76
CA LEU A 77 26.43 -3.73 9.62
C LEU A 77 27.27 -3.33 8.39
N SER A 78 26.64 -2.97 7.28
CA SER A 78 27.34 -2.51 6.06
C SER A 78 28.04 -1.16 6.23
N VAL A 79 27.43 -0.24 6.99
CA VAL A 79 28.04 1.06 7.32
C VAL A 79 29.18 0.89 8.30
N LEU A 80 29.02 0.03 9.32
CA LEU A 80 30.06 -0.32 10.28
C LEU A 80 31.27 -0.97 9.61
N SER A 81 31.07 -1.93 8.70
CA SER A 81 32.17 -2.56 7.97
C SER A 81 32.88 -1.57 7.03
N CYS A 82 32.15 -0.67 6.37
CA CYS A 82 32.73 0.39 5.54
C CYS A 82 33.59 1.36 6.37
N SER A 83 33.06 1.84 7.50
CA SER A 83 33.79 2.73 8.41
C SER A 83 35.03 2.06 9.03
N LEU A 84 34.95 0.76 9.33
CA LEU A 84 36.07 -0.01 9.87
C LEU A 84 37.17 -0.24 8.83
N TRP A 85 36.82 -0.33 7.55
CA TRP A 85 37.78 -0.41 6.44
C TRP A 85 38.44 0.94 6.17
N SER A 86 37.69 2.05 6.25
CA SER A 86 38.25 3.41 6.16
C SER A 86 39.16 3.79 7.33
N LEU A 87 38.92 3.28 8.55
CA LEU A 87 39.80 3.48 9.70
C LEU A 87 41.03 2.54 9.72
N LYS A 88 41.06 1.53 8.85
CA LYS A 88 42.20 0.62 8.68
C LYS A 88 43.20 1.09 7.61
N CYS A 89 43.01 2.30 7.07
CA CYS A 89 43.98 3.02 6.24
C CYS A 89 44.70 4.10 7.05
#